data_AF-A0A3C2BAG5-F1
#
_entry.id   AF-A0A3C2BAG5-F1
#
_cell.length_a   1.000
_cell.length_b   1.000
_cell.length_c   1.000
_cell.angle_alpha   90.00
_cell.angle_beta   90.00
_cell.angle_gamma   90.00
#
_symmetry.space_group_name_H-M   'P 1'
#
loop_
_entity.id
_entity.type
_entity.pdbx_description
1 polymer ?
#
loop_
_entity_poly.entity_id
_entity_poly.type
_entity_poly.pdbx_seq_one_letter_code
_entity_poly.pdbx_strand_id
1 'polypeptide(L)'
;NQKEIICASLINRVSDENMKRLEISGIKCEYLLKLPDEDYEIKVKDIKVSESQKITDTSLKNPIKSIYTVPVMNTRKGVNINEYYNSCIKTADKIIQKTDKLCGDTLVLGTEEFMYPALILGQKIGENAFCHATTRSPVGICSDENYPIKEGFKIPSFYDENRETYIYNLRKYNNVIIFTDSKEIPQKAIYSLAKILENHECENIFIVKGC
;
A
#
# COMPACT_ATOMS: atom_id res chain seq x y z
N ASN A 1 23.92 -29.27 26.90
CA ASN A 1 23.75 -28.17 25.92
C ASN A 1 22.56 -27.32 26.28
N GLN A 2 22.82 -26.15 26.88
CA GLN A 2 21.79 -25.14 27.09
C GLN A 2 21.55 -24.44 25.74
N LYS A 3 20.30 -24.41 25.27
CA LYS A 3 19.96 -23.68 24.04
C LYS A 3 19.90 -22.19 24.36
N GLU A 4 20.66 -21.40 23.64
CA GLU A 4 20.65 -19.93 23.74
C GLU A 4 19.53 -19.36 22.86
N ILE A 5 18.80 -18.38 23.37
CA ILE A 5 17.81 -17.64 22.58
C ILE A 5 18.47 -16.36 22.09
N ILE A 6 18.48 -16.19 20.76
CA ILE A 6 19.05 -15.01 20.12
C ILE A 6 17.94 -14.25 19.40
N CYS A 7 17.75 -12.98 19.77
CA CYS A 7 16.97 -12.01 19.01
C CYS A 7 17.89 -11.34 17.99
N ALA A 8 17.82 -11.77 16.74
CA ALA A 8 18.60 -11.18 15.64
C ALA A 8 17.76 -10.15 14.87
N SER A 9 18.34 -8.99 14.57
CA SER A 9 17.68 -7.94 13.80
C SER A 9 18.63 -7.35 12.75
N LEU A 10 18.11 -6.94 11.59
CA LEU A 10 18.93 -6.18 10.64
C LEU A 10 19.19 -4.76 11.17
N ILE A 11 18.16 -4.14 11.73
CA ILE A 11 18.17 -2.81 12.32
C ILE A 11 17.66 -2.90 13.75
N ASN A 12 18.43 -2.40 14.71
CA ASN A 12 18.10 -2.36 16.12
C ASN A 12 17.86 -0.93 16.60
N ARG A 13 16.70 -0.70 17.23
CA ARG A 13 16.30 0.54 17.94
C ARG A 13 15.92 0.30 19.40
N VAL A 14 16.13 -0.91 19.92
CA VAL A 14 15.85 -1.25 21.31
C VAL A 14 16.75 -0.40 22.21
N SER A 15 16.20 0.34 23.17
CA SER A 15 17.01 1.15 24.09
C SER A 15 18.00 0.30 24.90
N ASP A 16 19.09 0.89 25.40
CA ASP A 16 20.09 0.16 26.19
C ASP A 16 19.50 -0.46 27.46
N GLU A 17 18.50 0.20 28.07
CA GLU A 17 17.73 -0.35 29.18
C GLU A 17 17.03 -1.66 28.78
N ASN A 18 16.34 -1.66 27.64
CA ASN A 18 15.63 -2.84 27.16
C ASN A 18 16.58 -3.94 26.67
N MET A 19 17.74 -3.59 26.10
CA MET A 19 18.80 -4.55 25.79
C MET A 19 19.28 -5.28 27.05
N LYS A 20 19.52 -4.55 28.14
CA LYS A 20 19.88 -5.14 29.45
C LYS A 20 18.77 -6.03 29.99
N ARG A 21 17.50 -5.63 29.86
CA ARG A 21 16.35 -6.46 30.29
C ARG A 21 16.28 -7.79 29.53
N LEU A 22 16.55 -7.77 28.22
CA LEU A 22 16.62 -8.98 27.40
C LEU A 22 17.80 -9.87 27.81
N GLU A 23 18.97 -9.27 28.03
CA GLU A 23 20.17 -10.00 28.48
C GLU A 23 19.95 -10.67 29.84
N ILE A 24 19.39 -9.96 30.83
CA ILE A 24 19.01 -10.52 32.14
C ILE A 24 18.02 -11.68 32.00
N SER A 25 17.16 -11.65 30.97
CA SER A 25 16.20 -12.71 30.67
C SER A 25 16.82 -13.89 29.89
N GLY A 26 18.14 -13.89 29.67
CA GLY A 26 18.84 -14.92 28.90
C GLY A 26 18.62 -14.83 27.39
N ILE A 27 18.16 -13.68 26.89
CA ILE A 27 17.95 -13.41 25.46
C ILE A 27 19.09 -12.54 24.96
N LYS A 28 19.99 -13.12 24.19
CA LYS A 28 21.05 -12.37 23.52
C LYS A 28 20.47 -11.60 22.34
N CYS A 29 20.91 -10.36 22.14
CA CYS A 29 20.47 -9.56 21.01
C CYS A 29 21.64 -9.32 20.04
N GLU A 30 21.45 -9.70 18.78
CA GLU A 30 22.42 -9.52 17.71
C GLU A 30 21.84 -8.60 16.64
N TYR A 31 22.68 -7.77 16.03
CA TYR A 31 22.22 -6.84 15.01
C TYR A 31 23.30 -6.44 14.00
N LEU A 32 22.89 -6.10 12.77
CA LEU A 32 23.80 -5.54 11.77
C LEU A 32 23.98 -4.04 11.90
N LEU A 33 22.92 -3.30 12.24
CA LEU A 33 22.94 -1.85 12.41
C LEU A 33 22.20 -1.43 13.68
N LYS A 34 22.89 -0.76 14.60
CA LYS A 34 22.27 -0.05 15.72
C LYS A 34 22.02 1.39 15.32
N LEU A 35 20.77 1.81 15.37
CA LEU A 35 20.44 3.23 15.22
C LEU A 35 20.56 3.92 16.57
N PRO A 36 21.02 5.18 16.61
CA PRO A 36 21.08 5.96 17.84
C PRO A 36 19.68 6.09 18.45
N ASP A 37 19.65 6.12 19.78
CA ASP A 37 18.45 6.38 20.56
C ASP A 37 18.15 7.89 20.50
N GLU A 38 17.46 8.29 19.43
CA GLU A 38 17.11 9.68 19.17
C GLU A 38 15.65 9.95 19.53
N ASP A 39 15.41 11.09 20.16
CA ASP A 39 14.05 11.59 20.38
C ASP A 39 13.50 12.19 19.08
N TYR A 40 12.82 11.35 18.31
CA TYR A 40 12.16 11.77 17.08
C TYR A 40 10.97 12.68 17.35
N GLU A 41 10.35 12.63 18.53
CA GLU A 41 9.21 13.50 18.86
C GLU A 41 9.67 14.96 18.92
N ILE A 42 10.81 15.23 19.55
CA ILE A 42 11.42 16.56 19.56
C ILE A 42 11.81 16.99 18.15
N LYS A 43 12.43 16.09 17.35
CA LYS A 43 12.88 16.42 15.99
C LYS A 43 11.73 16.81 15.05
N VAL A 44 10.53 16.30 15.28
CA VAL A 44 9.35 16.58 14.45
C VAL A 44 8.37 17.58 15.06
N LYS A 45 8.65 18.09 16.27
CA LYS A 45 7.74 18.95 17.03
C LYS A 45 7.29 20.20 16.25
N ASP A 46 8.18 20.75 15.45
CA ASP A 46 7.91 21.97 14.68
C ASP A 46 7.30 21.68 13.29
N ILE A 47 7.18 20.40 12.90
CA ILE A 47 6.53 20.00 11.66
C ILE A 47 5.02 20.13 11.84
N LYS A 48 4.47 21.21 11.30
CA LYS A 48 3.03 21.44 11.27
C LYS A 48 2.40 20.58 10.18
N VAL A 49 1.60 19.62 10.59
CA VAL A 49 0.86 18.74 9.69
C VAL A 49 -0.64 19.01 9.76
N SER A 50 -1.32 18.77 8.63
CA SER A 50 -2.78 18.72 8.56
C SER A 50 -3.27 17.29 8.31
N GLU A 51 -4.54 17.03 8.61
CA GLU A 51 -5.17 15.75 8.28
C GLU A 51 -5.42 15.58 6.79
N SER A 52 -5.55 14.32 6.37
CA SER A 52 -6.05 13.95 5.05
C SER A 52 -7.49 14.41 4.83
N GLN A 53 -7.77 14.87 3.62
CA GLN A 53 -9.08 15.39 3.22
C GLN A 53 -10.09 14.25 3.10
N LYS A 54 -11.36 14.53 3.42
CA LYS A 54 -12.47 13.60 3.17
C LYS A 54 -13.31 14.11 2.02
N ILE A 55 -13.48 13.31 0.98
CA ILE A 55 -14.37 13.66 -0.13
C ILE A 55 -15.81 13.30 0.24
N THR A 56 -16.72 14.26 0.05
CA THR A 56 -18.16 14.10 0.35
C THR A 56 -18.97 13.72 -0.88
N ASP A 57 -18.65 14.29 -2.04
CA ASP A 57 -19.25 13.93 -3.33
C ASP A 57 -18.47 12.80 -3.98
N THR A 58 -19.09 11.64 -4.16
CA THR A 58 -18.49 10.46 -4.81
C THR A 58 -19.11 10.16 -6.17
N SER A 59 -19.87 11.10 -6.74
CA SER A 59 -20.43 10.98 -8.08
C SER A 59 -19.33 11.01 -9.14
N LEU A 60 -19.33 10.01 -10.03
CA LEU A 60 -18.37 9.91 -11.13
C LEU A 60 -18.97 10.52 -12.40
N LYS A 61 -18.16 11.28 -13.13
CA LYS A 61 -18.47 11.72 -14.50
C LYS A 61 -18.28 10.57 -15.48
N ASN A 62 -17.25 9.76 -15.28
CA ASN A 62 -16.92 8.61 -16.12
C ASN A 62 -17.10 7.28 -15.35
N PRO A 63 -17.70 6.25 -15.96
CA PRO A 63 -17.82 4.95 -15.31
C PRO A 63 -16.45 4.26 -15.22
N ILE A 64 -16.29 3.40 -14.20
CA ILE A 64 -15.18 2.45 -14.12
C ILE A 64 -15.25 1.53 -15.34
N LYS A 65 -14.15 1.42 -16.10
CA LYS A 65 -14.14 0.80 -17.43
C LYS A 65 -14.42 -0.69 -17.40
N SER A 66 -13.81 -1.41 -16.47
CA SER A 66 -13.94 -2.88 -16.39
C SER A 66 -13.57 -3.40 -15.02
N ILE A 67 -14.18 -4.54 -14.68
CA ILE A 67 -13.87 -5.33 -13.50
C ILE A 67 -13.40 -6.71 -13.99
N TYR A 68 -12.18 -7.08 -13.63
CA TYR A 68 -11.59 -8.37 -13.95
C TYR A 68 -11.50 -9.21 -12.69
N THR A 69 -12.10 -10.40 -12.74
CA THR A 69 -11.98 -11.38 -11.66
C THR A 69 -10.82 -12.32 -11.93
N VAL A 70 -9.95 -12.50 -10.95
CA VAL A 70 -8.75 -13.36 -11.05
C VAL A 70 -8.61 -14.24 -9.82
N PRO A 71 -8.16 -15.50 -9.98
CA PRO A 71 -7.96 -16.38 -8.84
C PRO A 71 -6.80 -15.86 -7.97
N VAL A 72 -7.01 -15.76 -6.67
CA VAL A 72 -5.96 -15.33 -5.72
C VAL A 72 -5.80 -16.32 -4.59
N MET A 73 -4.55 -16.57 -4.21
CA MET A 73 -4.27 -17.39 -3.03
C MET A 73 -4.47 -16.53 -1.78
N ASN A 74 -5.05 -17.11 -0.73
CA ASN A 74 -5.22 -16.42 0.53
C ASN A 74 -3.90 -16.40 1.32
N THR A 75 -3.11 -15.35 1.12
CA THR A 75 -1.80 -15.15 1.77
C THR A 75 -1.89 -15.05 3.30
N ARG A 76 -3.07 -14.74 3.86
CA ARG A 76 -3.29 -14.70 5.34
C ARG A 76 -3.23 -16.09 5.99
N LYS A 77 -3.33 -17.17 5.21
CA LYS A 77 -3.21 -18.56 5.71
C LYS A 77 -1.80 -19.16 5.57
N GLY A 78 -0.86 -18.39 5.03
CA GLY A 78 0.42 -18.93 4.56
C GLY A 78 0.24 -19.67 3.22
N VAL A 79 1.11 -19.38 2.27
CA VAL A 79 1.08 -19.96 0.91
C VAL A 79 2.49 -20.30 0.46
N ASN A 80 2.61 -21.25 -0.47
CA ASN A 80 3.90 -21.48 -1.13
C ASN A 80 4.26 -20.24 -1.97
N ILE A 81 5.42 -19.64 -1.70
CA ILE A 81 5.83 -18.38 -2.34
C ILE A 81 6.03 -18.53 -3.85
N ASN A 82 6.54 -19.66 -4.32
CA ASN A 82 6.75 -19.91 -5.75
C ASN A 82 5.41 -20.06 -6.49
N GLU A 83 4.44 -20.75 -5.88
CA GLU A 83 3.08 -20.86 -6.43
C GLU A 83 2.39 -19.49 -6.47
N TYR A 84 2.52 -18.71 -5.41
CA TYR A 84 1.92 -17.38 -5.34
C TYR A 84 2.52 -16.41 -6.36
N TYR A 85 3.85 -16.39 -6.49
CA TYR A 85 4.56 -15.62 -7.52
C TYR A 85 4.09 -16.00 -8.93
N ASN A 86 4.07 -17.30 -9.25
CA ASN A 86 3.61 -17.78 -10.56
C ASN A 86 2.15 -17.43 -10.84
N SER A 87 1.28 -17.44 -9.82
CA SER A 87 -0.10 -16.99 -9.94
C SER A 87 -0.19 -15.49 -10.25
N CYS A 88 0.62 -14.67 -9.58
CA CYS A 88 0.68 -13.22 -9.81
C CYS A 88 1.18 -12.88 -11.22
N ILE A 89 2.21 -13.58 -11.71
CA ILE A 89 2.73 -13.41 -13.08
C ILE A 89 1.64 -13.74 -14.12
N LYS A 90 0.95 -14.89 -13.97
CA LYS A 90 -0.17 -15.26 -14.86
C LYS A 90 -1.31 -14.25 -14.83
N THR A 91 -1.60 -13.68 -13.66
CA THR A 91 -2.58 -12.61 -13.52
C THR A 91 -2.12 -11.35 -14.26
N ALA A 92 -0.87 -10.93 -14.09
CA ALA A 92 -0.31 -9.78 -14.79
C ALA A 92 -0.35 -9.97 -16.33
N ASP A 93 -0.03 -11.17 -16.84
CA ASP A 93 -0.16 -11.51 -18.26
C ASP A 93 -1.60 -11.30 -18.77
N LYS A 94 -2.58 -11.82 -18.05
CA LYS A 94 -4.00 -11.71 -18.41
C LYS A 94 -4.47 -10.25 -18.39
N ILE A 95 -4.07 -9.46 -17.41
CA ILE A 95 -4.46 -8.06 -17.32
C ILE A 95 -3.89 -7.26 -18.50
N ILE A 96 -2.59 -7.42 -18.81
CA ILE A 96 -1.95 -6.74 -19.94
C ILE A 96 -2.62 -7.10 -21.28
N GLN A 97 -3.02 -8.37 -21.45
CA GLN A 97 -3.74 -8.81 -22.64
C GLN A 97 -5.14 -8.19 -22.74
N LYS A 98 -5.83 -7.98 -21.61
CA LYS A 98 -7.20 -7.46 -21.57
C LYS A 98 -7.30 -5.93 -21.64
N THR A 99 -6.20 -5.22 -21.41
CA THR A 99 -6.14 -3.75 -21.43
C THR A 99 -5.55 -3.19 -22.73
N ASP A 100 -5.57 -3.97 -23.81
CA ASP A 100 -5.17 -3.57 -25.18
C ASP A 100 -3.84 -2.80 -25.27
N LYS A 101 -2.82 -3.26 -24.52
CA LYS A 101 -1.51 -2.59 -24.33
C LYS A 101 -1.67 -1.18 -23.78
N LEU A 102 -1.55 -1.08 -22.45
CA LEU A 102 -1.49 0.17 -21.71
C LEU A 102 -0.46 1.13 -22.33
N CYS A 103 -0.90 2.33 -22.72
CA CYS A 103 -0.03 3.40 -23.19
C CYS A 103 0.09 4.49 -22.12
N GLY A 104 1.30 5.01 -21.93
CA GLY A 104 1.60 6.06 -20.96
C GLY A 104 1.66 5.59 -19.51
N ASP A 105 1.70 6.55 -18.59
CA ASP A 105 1.87 6.31 -17.16
C ASP A 105 0.72 5.49 -16.59
N THR A 106 1.04 4.38 -15.92
CA THR A 106 0.06 3.48 -15.33
C THR A 106 0.26 3.37 -13.83
N LEU A 107 -0.76 3.76 -13.08
CA LEU A 107 -0.86 3.47 -11.66
C LEU A 107 -1.32 2.01 -11.46
N VAL A 108 -0.51 1.24 -10.74
CA VAL A 108 -0.91 -0.06 -10.18
C VAL A 108 -1.06 0.09 -8.67
N LEU A 109 -2.30 -0.02 -8.20
CA LEU A 109 -2.66 0.27 -6.81
C LEU A 109 -3.20 -0.97 -6.12
N GLY A 110 -2.56 -1.43 -5.05
CA GLY A 110 -3.08 -2.49 -4.20
C GLY A 110 -3.86 -1.92 -3.01
N THR A 111 -5.04 -2.46 -2.70
CA THR A 111 -5.78 -2.04 -1.50
C THR A 111 -5.19 -2.70 -0.26
N GLU A 112 -4.90 -1.91 0.77
CA GLU A 112 -4.50 -2.37 2.10
C GLU A 112 -3.36 -3.42 2.04
N GLU A 113 -3.59 -4.66 2.46
CA GLU A 113 -2.55 -5.69 2.48
C GLU A 113 -2.34 -6.39 1.12
N PHE A 114 -3.06 -6.00 0.07
CA PHE A 114 -3.07 -6.66 -1.25
C PHE A 114 -2.16 -5.98 -2.30
N MET A 115 -0.95 -5.60 -1.87
CA MET A 115 0.00 -4.84 -2.71
C MET A 115 0.78 -5.71 -3.70
N TYR A 116 1.12 -6.95 -3.32
CA TYR A 116 2.08 -7.76 -4.07
C TYR A 116 1.68 -8.04 -5.53
N PRO A 117 0.42 -8.40 -5.85
CA PRO A 117 0.03 -8.60 -7.25
C PRO A 117 0.10 -7.32 -8.09
N ALA A 118 -0.20 -6.16 -7.49
CA ALA A 118 -0.05 -4.87 -8.15
C ALA A 118 1.43 -4.58 -8.46
N LEU A 119 2.34 -4.87 -7.52
CA LEU A 119 3.80 -4.74 -7.73
C LEU A 119 4.31 -5.65 -8.86
N ILE A 120 3.83 -6.90 -8.93
CA ILE A 120 4.19 -7.83 -10.01
C ILE A 120 3.70 -7.32 -11.38
N LEU A 121 2.48 -6.77 -11.45
CA LEU A 121 2.02 -6.13 -12.68
C LEU A 121 2.88 -4.89 -13.01
N GLY A 122 3.20 -4.05 -12.03
CA GLY A 122 4.04 -2.87 -12.21
C GLY A 122 5.42 -3.23 -12.77
N GLN A 123 6.07 -4.25 -12.21
CA GLN A 123 7.33 -4.78 -12.73
C GLN A 123 7.23 -5.19 -14.21
N LYS A 124 6.10 -5.75 -14.62
CA LYS A 124 5.87 -6.19 -15.99
C LYS A 124 5.55 -5.05 -16.96
N ILE A 125 4.92 -3.98 -16.48
CA ILE A 125 4.69 -2.74 -17.24
C ILE A 125 6.03 -2.00 -17.44
N GLY A 126 6.92 -2.04 -16.45
CA GLY A 126 8.25 -1.44 -16.53
C GLY A 126 8.26 0.04 -16.14
N GLU A 127 8.98 0.85 -16.90
CA GLU A 127 9.36 2.24 -16.54
C GLU A 127 8.16 3.18 -16.38
N ASN A 128 7.04 2.89 -17.05
CA ASN A 128 5.81 3.68 -16.96
C ASN A 128 4.90 3.23 -15.79
N ALA A 129 5.35 2.32 -14.95
CA ALA A 129 4.57 1.81 -13.82
C ALA A 129 4.81 2.61 -12.55
N PHE A 130 3.72 3.04 -11.91
CA PHE A 130 3.72 3.71 -10.62
C PHE A 130 2.98 2.84 -9.64
N CYS A 131 3.68 2.37 -8.61
CA CYS A 131 3.11 1.48 -7.61
C CYS A 131 2.60 2.28 -6.42
N HIS A 132 1.39 1.96 -5.95
CA HIS A 132 0.82 2.59 -4.77
C HIS A 132 -0.07 1.61 -3.99
N ALA A 133 -0.48 2.01 -2.79
CA ALA A 133 -1.43 1.29 -1.99
C ALA A 133 -2.21 2.20 -1.05
N THR A 134 -3.41 1.74 -0.68
CA THR A 134 -4.13 2.32 0.45
C THR A 134 -3.52 1.82 1.76
N THR A 135 -3.48 2.67 2.79
CA THR A 135 -2.90 2.32 4.09
C THR A 135 -3.85 2.62 5.24
N ARG A 136 -3.71 1.90 6.35
CA ARG A 136 -4.42 2.18 7.62
C ARG A 136 -3.67 3.22 8.47
N SER A 137 -2.43 3.54 8.14
CA SER A 137 -1.61 4.47 8.91
C SER A 137 -1.89 5.92 8.50
N PRO A 138 -2.45 6.76 9.38
CA PRO A 138 -2.56 8.18 9.10
C PRO A 138 -1.17 8.82 9.12
N VAL A 139 -0.76 9.36 7.98
CA VAL A 139 0.39 10.24 7.84
C VAL A 139 -0.11 11.68 7.69
N GLY A 140 0.48 12.59 8.46
CA GLY A 140 0.19 14.02 8.38
C GLY A 140 0.61 14.59 7.03
N ILE A 141 -0.09 15.61 6.56
CA ILE A 141 0.23 16.33 5.31
C ILE A 141 0.99 17.60 5.66
N CYS A 142 2.09 17.89 4.96
CA CYS A 142 2.84 19.14 5.16
C CYS A 142 3.26 19.74 3.81
N SER A 143 3.09 21.05 3.67
CA SER A 143 3.49 21.79 2.48
C SER A 143 4.99 22.09 2.41
N ASP A 144 5.72 21.99 3.53
CA ASP A 144 7.16 22.27 3.62
C ASP A 144 7.97 21.41 2.64
N GLU A 145 8.71 22.02 1.70
CA GLU A 145 9.37 21.42 0.54
C GLU A 145 10.04 20.07 0.83
N ASN A 146 10.74 19.93 1.95
CA ASN A 146 11.47 18.71 2.33
C ASN A 146 10.60 17.57 2.90
N TYR A 147 9.31 17.82 3.13
CA TYR A 147 8.39 16.82 3.65
C TYR A 147 7.75 15.99 2.52
N PRO A 148 7.73 14.65 2.59
CA PRO A 148 7.36 13.81 1.45
C PRO A 148 5.87 13.75 1.14
N ILE A 149 4.98 13.94 2.13
CA ILE A 149 3.52 13.80 1.93
C ILE A 149 2.87 15.19 1.82
N LYS A 150 2.52 15.56 0.59
CA LYS A 150 1.96 16.87 0.21
C LYS A 150 0.45 16.87 0.11
N GLU A 151 -0.14 15.71 -0.10
CA GLU A 151 -1.57 15.54 -0.29
C GLU A 151 -1.99 14.17 0.24
N GLY A 152 -3.21 14.08 0.75
CA GLY A 152 -3.77 12.82 1.24
C GLY A 152 -5.28 12.88 1.37
N PHE A 153 -5.91 11.71 1.16
CA PHE A 153 -7.35 11.54 1.19
C PHE A 153 -7.75 10.36 2.08
N LYS A 154 -8.84 10.54 2.82
CA LYS A 154 -9.52 9.50 3.58
C LYS A 154 -10.50 8.75 2.66
N ILE A 155 -10.42 7.44 2.66
CA ILE A 155 -11.30 6.53 1.93
C ILE A 155 -11.78 5.40 2.86
N PRO A 156 -13.04 4.95 2.77
CA PRO A 156 -13.48 3.75 3.50
C PRO A 156 -12.58 2.55 3.16
N SER A 157 -12.29 1.70 4.14
CA SER A 157 -11.52 0.46 3.93
C SER A 157 -12.28 -0.47 2.99
N PHE A 158 -11.51 -1.20 2.17
CA PHE A 158 -12.04 -2.21 1.26
C PHE A 158 -12.47 -3.49 2.01
N TYR A 159 -12.04 -3.66 3.26
CA TYR A 159 -12.39 -4.81 4.09
C TYR A 159 -13.46 -4.51 5.15
N ASP A 160 -13.58 -3.26 5.59
CA ASP A 160 -14.55 -2.83 6.61
C ASP A 160 -14.95 -1.37 6.38
N GLU A 161 -16.20 -1.11 6.00
CA GLU A 161 -16.66 0.25 5.69
C GLU A 161 -16.67 1.22 6.88
N ASN A 162 -16.59 0.71 8.11
CA ASN A 162 -16.52 1.53 9.33
C ASN A 162 -15.10 2.01 9.64
N ARG A 163 -14.10 1.52 8.89
CA ARG A 163 -12.70 1.87 9.07
C ARG A 163 -12.25 2.81 7.95
N GLU A 164 -11.46 3.81 8.34
CA GLU A 164 -10.82 4.71 7.38
C GLU A 164 -9.45 4.17 6.96
N THR A 165 -9.14 4.33 5.67
CA THR A 165 -7.84 4.13 5.05
C THR A 165 -7.44 5.40 4.29
N TYR A 166 -6.18 5.48 3.89
CA TYR A 166 -5.59 6.69 3.34
C TYR A 166 -4.89 6.39 2.03
N ILE A 167 -4.91 7.37 1.13
CA ILE A 167 -4.12 7.38 -0.11
C ILE A 167 -3.47 8.77 -0.22
N TYR A 168 -2.23 8.81 -0.71
CA TYR A 168 -1.38 10.02 -0.63
C TYR A 168 -0.78 10.39 -1.98
N ASN A 169 -0.47 11.66 -2.21
CA ASN A 169 0.32 12.15 -3.36
C ASN A 169 -0.08 11.51 -4.70
N LEU A 170 -1.36 11.52 -5.03
CA LEU A 170 -1.77 11.06 -6.35
C LEU A 170 -1.37 12.09 -7.40
N ARG A 171 -1.27 11.65 -8.64
CA ARG A 171 -1.04 12.51 -9.79
C ARG A 171 -1.86 12.00 -10.95
N LYS A 172 -1.80 12.70 -12.08
CA LYS A 172 -2.40 12.24 -13.32
C LYS A 172 -1.70 10.99 -13.84
N TYR A 173 -2.49 9.99 -14.22
CA TYR A 173 -2.05 8.76 -14.87
C TYR A 173 -2.92 8.51 -16.12
N ASN A 174 -2.32 7.92 -17.15
CA ASN A 174 -3.06 7.49 -18.33
C ASN A 174 -3.96 6.29 -18.02
N ASN A 175 -3.50 5.38 -17.15
CA ASN A 175 -4.25 4.19 -16.75
C ASN A 175 -4.14 3.98 -15.24
N VAL A 176 -5.20 3.45 -14.63
CA VAL A 176 -5.24 3.08 -13.22
C VAL A 176 -5.79 1.67 -13.09
N ILE A 177 -5.03 0.80 -12.42
CA ILE A 177 -5.39 -0.59 -12.19
C ILE A 177 -5.40 -0.84 -10.68
N ILE A 178 -6.60 -1.03 -10.13
CA ILE A 178 -6.83 -1.21 -8.69
C ILE A 178 -6.97 -2.69 -8.39
N PHE A 179 -6.09 -3.24 -7.57
CA PHE A 179 -6.12 -4.61 -7.07
C PHE A 179 -6.77 -4.66 -5.70
N THR A 180 -7.77 -5.53 -5.53
CA THR A 180 -8.37 -5.84 -4.23
C THR A 180 -8.63 -7.33 -4.10
N ASP A 181 -8.39 -7.91 -2.91
CA ASP A 181 -8.82 -9.25 -2.50
C ASP A 181 -10.04 -9.22 -1.56
N SER A 182 -10.72 -8.08 -1.48
CA SER A 182 -11.98 -7.97 -0.74
C SER A 182 -13.02 -8.94 -1.31
N LYS A 183 -13.76 -9.61 -0.40
CA LYS A 183 -14.79 -10.61 -0.78
C LYS A 183 -15.76 -10.07 -1.82
N GLU A 184 -16.18 -8.82 -1.65
CA GLU A 184 -16.93 -8.04 -2.62
C GLU A 184 -16.24 -6.70 -2.86
N ILE A 185 -16.59 -5.99 -3.94
CA ILE A 185 -16.10 -4.63 -4.19
C ILE A 185 -17.00 -3.66 -3.41
N PRO A 186 -16.50 -3.03 -2.32
CA PRO A 186 -17.33 -2.15 -1.51
C PRO A 186 -17.54 -0.82 -2.24
N GLN A 187 -18.81 -0.56 -2.57
CA GLN A 187 -19.21 0.59 -3.39
C GLN A 187 -18.69 1.93 -2.81
N LYS A 188 -18.84 2.15 -1.49
CA LYS A 188 -18.37 3.40 -0.86
C LYS A 188 -16.86 3.62 -1.04
N ALA A 189 -16.05 2.57 -0.85
CA ALA A 189 -14.60 2.69 -0.97
C ALA A 189 -14.19 2.92 -2.42
N ILE A 190 -14.73 2.13 -3.35
CA ILE A 190 -14.35 2.22 -4.77
C ILE A 190 -14.78 3.56 -5.39
N TYR A 191 -15.99 4.06 -5.09
CA TYR A 191 -16.43 5.36 -5.59
C TYR A 191 -15.64 6.51 -4.97
N SER A 192 -15.27 6.42 -3.70
CA SER A 192 -14.39 7.42 -3.08
C SER A 192 -13.02 7.46 -3.76
N LEU A 193 -12.38 6.29 -3.96
CA LEU A 193 -11.08 6.20 -4.63
C LEU A 193 -11.17 6.63 -6.10
N ALA A 194 -12.16 6.15 -6.85
CA ALA A 194 -12.37 6.52 -8.24
C ALA A 194 -12.63 8.02 -8.40
N LYS A 195 -13.33 8.64 -7.45
CA LYS A 195 -13.54 10.10 -7.48
C LYS A 195 -12.26 10.88 -7.25
N ILE A 196 -11.43 10.45 -6.30
CA ILE A 196 -10.12 11.07 -6.08
C ILE A 196 -9.28 10.99 -7.36
N LEU A 197 -9.26 9.82 -8.01
CA LEU A 197 -8.53 9.60 -9.27
C LEU A 197 -9.10 10.46 -10.42
N GLU A 198 -10.43 10.58 -10.53
CA GLU A 198 -11.08 11.46 -11.51
C GLU A 198 -10.70 12.93 -11.29
N ASN A 199 -10.63 13.38 -10.04
CA ASN A 199 -10.18 14.74 -9.70
C ASN A 199 -8.70 14.96 -10.08
N HIS A 200 -7.92 13.90 -10.26
CA HIS A 200 -6.56 13.91 -10.80
C HIS A 200 -6.51 13.64 -12.31
N GLU A 201 -7.63 13.80 -13.02
CA GLU A 201 -7.74 13.61 -14.47
C GLU A 201 -7.39 12.17 -14.92
N CYS A 202 -7.60 11.18 -14.05
CA CYS A 202 -7.45 9.77 -14.42
C CYS A 202 -8.80 9.22 -14.91
N GLU A 203 -8.87 8.91 -16.21
CA GLU A 203 -10.14 8.47 -16.84
C GLU A 203 -10.22 6.95 -17.05
N ASN A 204 -9.07 6.28 -17.22
CA ASN A 204 -9.02 4.85 -17.52
C ASN A 204 -8.83 4.03 -16.25
N ILE A 205 -9.91 3.80 -15.51
CA ILE A 205 -9.90 3.05 -14.24
C ILE A 205 -10.38 1.62 -14.45
N PHE A 206 -9.54 0.65 -14.09
CA PHE A 206 -9.79 -0.78 -14.13
C PHE A 206 -9.68 -1.37 -12.72
N ILE A 207 -10.51 -2.38 -12.43
CA ILE A 207 -10.46 -3.11 -11.16
C ILE A 207 -10.07 -4.56 -11.42
N VAL A 208 -9.15 -5.07 -10.61
CA VAL A 208 -8.78 -6.48 -10.54
C VAL A 208 -9.21 -7.01 -9.17
N LYS A 209 -10.30 -7.78 -9.17
CA LYS A 209 -10.84 -8.43 -7.97
C LYS A 209 -10.26 -9.83 -7.85
N GLY A 210 -9.58 -10.09 -6.75
CA GLY A 210 -9.19 -11.43 -6.34
C GLY A 210 -10.40 -12.24 -5.87
N CYS A 211 -10.56 -13.46 -6.41
CA CYS A 211 -11.55 -14.44 -5.97
C CYS A 211 -10.90 -15.76 -5.53
#